data_AF-A0A0B7GNC2-F1
#
_entry.id   AF-A0A0B7GNC2-F1
#
_cell.length_a   1.000
_cell.length_b   1.000
_cell.length_c   1.000
_cell.angle_alpha   90.00
_cell.angle_beta   90.00
_cell.angle_gamma   90.00
#
_symmetry.space_group_name_H-M   'P 1'
#
loop_
_entity.id
_entity.type
_entity.pdbx_description
1 polymer ?
#
loop_
_entity_poly.entity_id
_entity_poly.type
_entity_poly.pdbx_seq_one_letter_code
_entity_poly.pdbx_strand_id
1 'polypeptide(L)'
;MSTFLNSKQLYEASMLAYQGDRQYLKENKGLMISDSPFALASISRLYTYTIIFQLLDQGYDTDLMAIFPQEITKGLPQAEQFTLRHLLDKISGFPNYEMDHQANGKVLIEDLFKAYRLFPCCRSLFK
;
A
#
# COMPACT_ATOMS: atom_id res chain seq x y z
N MET A 1 -16.53 24.96 0.13
CA MET A 1 -15.56 24.19 -0.67
C MET A 1 -14.19 24.81 -0.49
N SER A 2 -13.39 24.15 0.34
CA SER A 2 -11.96 24.33 0.46
C SER A 2 -11.32 24.48 -0.92
N THR A 3 -10.32 25.35 -1.02
CA THR A 3 -9.61 25.68 -2.26
C THR A 3 -9.08 24.44 -2.97
N PHE A 4 -8.78 23.39 -2.20
CA PHE A 4 -8.29 22.09 -2.68
C PHE A 4 -9.30 21.36 -3.58
N LEU A 5 -10.56 21.25 -3.18
CA LEU A 5 -11.58 20.53 -3.96
C LEU A 5 -12.00 21.26 -5.24
N ASN A 6 -11.68 22.54 -5.37
CA ASN A 6 -11.98 23.30 -6.58
C ASN A 6 -11.03 22.99 -7.76
N SER A 7 -9.95 22.23 -7.55
CA SER A 7 -9.00 21.87 -8.60
C SER A 7 -9.65 21.07 -9.73
N LYS A 8 -9.61 21.58 -10.98
CA LYS A 8 -10.14 20.88 -12.16
C LYS A 8 -9.46 19.53 -12.46
N GLN A 9 -8.32 19.25 -11.85
CA GLN A 9 -7.60 17.98 -11.99
C GLN A 9 -8.20 16.85 -11.15
N LEU A 10 -8.98 17.19 -10.12
CA LEU A 10 -9.70 16.22 -9.30
C LEU A 10 -11.10 16.05 -9.87
N TYR A 11 -11.44 14.85 -10.35
CA TYR A 11 -12.79 14.54 -10.82
C TYR A 11 -13.74 14.31 -9.66
N GLU A 12 -13.33 13.45 -8.73
CA GLU A 12 -14.07 13.09 -7.53
C GLU A 12 -13.15 13.07 -6.32
N ALA A 13 -13.66 13.49 -5.17
CA ALA A 13 -12.91 13.49 -3.91
C ALA A 13 -13.86 13.64 -2.72
N SER A 14 -13.44 13.11 -1.57
CA SER A 14 -14.08 13.37 -0.28
C SER A 14 -12.99 13.75 0.73
N MET A 15 -13.27 14.78 1.54
CA MET A 15 -12.37 15.25 2.59
C MET A 15 -13.11 15.35 3.90
N LEU A 16 -12.56 14.67 4.90
CA LEU A 16 -13.08 14.62 6.26
C LEU A 16 -11.93 14.96 7.22
N ALA A 17 -12.14 15.96 8.07
CA ALA A 17 -11.13 16.41 9.03
C ALA A 17 -11.73 16.54 10.43
N TYR A 18 -11.04 15.98 11.42
CA TYR A 18 -11.40 16.01 12.82
C TYR A 18 -10.23 16.50 13.67
N GLN A 19 -10.52 17.07 14.82
CA GLN A 19 -9.57 17.24 15.92
C GLN A 19 -10.27 16.79 17.20
N GLY A 20 -9.77 15.68 17.78
CA GLY A 20 -10.53 14.91 18.75
C GLY A 20 -11.88 14.49 18.16
N ASP A 21 -12.96 14.68 18.92
CA ASP A 21 -14.31 14.33 18.50
C ASP A 21 -15.00 15.41 17.64
N ARG A 22 -14.36 16.58 17.46
CA ARG A 22 -14.95 17.69 16.71
C ARG A 22 -14.67 17.55 15.22
N GLN A 23 -15.72 17.45 14.42
CA GLN A 23 -15.63 17.55 12.95
C GLN A 23 -15.36 19.01 12.55
N TYR A 24 -14.24 19.24 11.86
CA TYR A 24 -13.88 20.55 11.30
C TYR A 24 -14.29 20.69 9.85
N LEU A 25 -14.27 19.59 9.10
CA LEU A 25 -14.57 19.60 7.68
C LEU A 25 -15.19 18.29 7.23
N LYS A 26 -16.22 18.39 6.40
CA LYS A 26 -16.79 17.30 5.60
C LYS A 26 -17.22 17.87 4.26
N GLU A 27 -16.41 17.66 3.24
CA GLU A 27 -16.66 18.18 1.90
C GLU A 27 -16.47 17.09 0.86
N ASN A 28 -17.28 17.14 -0.20
CA ASN A 28 -17.26 16.19 -1.30
C ASN A 28 -17.16 16.93 -2.63
N LYS A 29 -16.64 16.25 -3.64
CA LYS A 29 -16.58 16.67 -5.04
C LYS A 29 -17.04 15.53 -5.95
N GLY A 30 -17.81 15.88 -6.97
CA GLY A 30 -18.32 14.90 -7.93
C GLY A 30 -19.41 14.04 -7.29
N LEU A 31 -19.44 12.75 -7.62
CA LEU A 31 -20.42 11.81 -7.06
C LEU A 31 -19.91 11.08 -5.81
N MET A 32 -18.65 11.30 -5.41
CA MET A 32 -18.08 10.67 -4.23
C MET A 32 -18.76 11.19 -2.96
N ILE A 33 -19.27 10.27 -2.15
CA ILE A 33 -19.83 10.52 -0.82
C ILE A 33 -18.97 9.81 0.23
N SER A 34 -19.28 10.06 1.51
CA SER A 34 -18.53 9.50 2.65
C SER A 34 -18.42 7.97 2.63
N ASP A 35 -19.44 7.29 2.07
CA ASP A 35 -19.55 5.84 2.04
C ASP A 35 -19.17 5.25 0.67
N SER A 36 -18.68 6.07 -0.25
CA SER A 36 -18.22 5.60 -1.55
C SER A 36 -17.01 4.68 -1.39
N PRO A 37 -16.98 3.50 -2.02
CA PRO A 37 -15.80 2.66 -2.01
C PRO A 37 -14.66 3.35 -2.78
N PHE A 38 -13.44 3.23 -2.28
CA PHE A 38 -12.25 3.75 -2.94
C PHE A 38 -11.04 2.85 -2.64
N ALA A 39 -10.05 2.86 -3.55
CA ALA A 39 -8.82 2.12 -3.35
C ALA A 39 -7.92 2.84 -2.32
N LEU A 40 -7.56 2.15 -1.24
CA LEU A 40 -6.68 2.70 -0.19
C LEU A 40 -5.23 2.90 -0.65
N ALA A 41 -4.79 2.19 -1.70
CA ALA A 41 -3.41 2.20 -2.20
C ALA A 41 -2.39 2.09 -1.04
N SER A 42 -1.42 3.00 -0.96
CA SER A 42 -0.39 3.04 0.08
C SER A 42 -0.92 3.16 1.52
N ILE A 43 -2.14 3.65 1.74
CA ILE A 43 -2.76 3.73 3.07
C ILE A 43 -3.04 2.34 3.64
N SER A 44 -3.26 1.33 2.79
CA SER A 44 -3.47 -0.06 3.21
C SER A 44 -2.34 -0.60 4.10
N ARG A 45 -1.11 -0.09 3.94
CA ARG A 45 0.05 -0.49 4.75
C ARG A 45 -0.15 -0.22 6.25
N LEU A 46 -0.88 0.84 6.63
CA LEU A 46 -1.16 1.13 8.03
C LEU A 46 -2.01 0.03 8.69
N TYR A 47 -2.99 -0.52 7.95
CA TYR A 47 -3.77 -1.67 8.40
C TYR A 47 -2.89 -2.91 8.53
N THR A 48 -2.06 -3.18 7.52
CA THR A 48 -1.08 -4.28 7.55
C THR A 48 -0.16 -4.17 8.77
N TYR A 49 0.37 -2.98 9.05
CA TYR A 49 1.26 -2.75 10.19
C TYR A 49 0.54 -2.99 11.51
N THR A 50 -0.70 -2.53 11.64
CA THR A 50 -1.51 -2.75 12.83
C THR A 50 -1.72 -4.25 13.09
N ILE A 51 -2.08 -5.01 12.06
CA ILE A 51 -2.26 -6.47 12.17
C ILE A 51 -0.95 -7.14 12.54
N ILE A 52 0.16 -6.76 11.92
CA ILE A 52 1.48 -7.28 12.25
C ILE A 52 1.77 -7.03 13.73
N PHE A 53 1.68 -5.79 14.22
CA PHE A 53 1.95 -5.47 15.62
C PHE A 53 1.00 -6.17 16.62
N GLN A 54 -0.23 -6.46 16.22
CA GLN A 54 -1.17 -7.23 17.04
C GLN A 54 -0.82 -8.72 17.12
N LEU A 55 -0.21 -9.28 16.08
CA LEU A 55 0.15 -10.70 16.00
C LEU A 55 1.61 -10.98 16.39
N LEU A 56 2.41 -9.93 16.56
CA LEU A 56 3.85 -10.05 16.72
C LEU A 56 4.24 -10.41 18.15
N ASP A 57 4.22 -11.70 18.46
CA ASP A 57 4.66 -12.21 19.76
C ASP A 57 6.19 -12.14 19.93
N GLN A 58 6.95 -12.33 18.85
CA GLN A 58 8.42 -12.45 18.87
C GLN A 58 9.16 -11.10 18.81
N GLY A 59 8.42 -10.00 18.64
CA GLY A 59 8.97 -8.65 18.65
C GLY A 59 9.45 -8.12 17.30
N TYR A 60 9.67 -6.81 17.27
CA TYR A 60 9.90 -6.01 16.06
C TYR A 60 11.18 -6.33 15.29
N ASP A 61 12.21 -6.80 15.99
CA ASP A 61 13.52 -7.15 15.42
C ASP A 61 13.61 -8.64 15.02
N THR A 62 12.48 -9.35 14.93
CA THR A 62 12.45 -10.77 14.51
C THR A 62 13.01 -10.96 13.10
N ASP A 63 13.86 -11.96 12.91
CA ASP A 63 14.45 -12.34 11.63
C ASP A 63 13.38 -12.75 10.60
N LEU A 64 13.53 -12.30 9.35
CA LEU A 64 12.60 -12.67 8.28
C LEU A 64 12.60 -14.18 8.03
N MET A 65 13.74 -14.84 8.22
CA MET A 65 13.89 -16.29 8.07
C MET A 65 13.08 -17.09 9.09
N ALA A 66 12.74 -16.49 10.24
CA ALA A 66 11.91 -17.12 11.26
C ALA A 66 10.40 -16.96 10.98
N ILE A 67 10.02 -15.97 10.16
CA ILE A 67 8.61 -15.62 9.88
C ILE A 67 8.17 -16.22 8.54
N PHE A 68 8.99 -16.11 7.51
CA PHE A 68 8.61 -16.48 6.15
C PHE A 68 9.06 -17.91 5.78
N PRO A 69 8.23 -18.65 5.03
CA PRO A 69 8.62 -19.93 4.45
C PRO A 69 9.87 -19.80 3.58
N GLN A 70 10.64 -20.89 3.50
CA GLN A 70 11.92 -20.93 2.78
C GLN A 70 11.75 -20.61 1.29
N GLU A 71 10.59 -20.91 0.71
CA GLU A 71 10.25 -20.64 -0.69
C GLU A 71 10.24 -19.15 -0.99
N ILE A 72 9.84 -18.32 -0.02
CA ILE A 72 9.84 -16.86 -0.14
C ILE A 72 11.25 -16.33 0.09
N THR A 73 11.92 -16.79 1.15
CA THR A 73 13.22 -16.24 1.55
C THR A 73 14.35 -16.61 0.60
N LYS A 74 14.27 -17.74 -0.12
CA LYS A 74 15.20 -18.08 -1.21
C LYS A 74 15.23 -17.05 -2.34
N GLY A 75 14.13 -16.32 -2.54
CA GLY A 75 14.04 -15.26 -3.55
C GLY A 75 14.59 -13.91 -3.08
N LEU A 76 14.92 -13.77 -1.80
CA LEU A 76 15.41 -12.52 -1.21
C LEU A 76 16.94 -12.57 -1.11
N PRO A 77 17.67 -11.62 -1.71
CA PRO A 77 19.12 -11.56 -1.58
C PRO A 77 19.49 -11.29 -0.13
N GLN A 78 20.40 -12.09 0.44
CA GLN A 78 20.90 -11.94 1.81
C GLN A 78 19.78 -11.90 2.87
N ALA A 79 18.74 -12.72 2.68
CA ALA A 79 17.54 -12.77 3.53
C ALA A 79 17.86 -12.89 5.04
N GLU A 80 18.96 -13.54 5.38
CA GLU A 80 19.48 -13.72 6.74
C GLU A 80 19.92 -12.42 7.43
N GLN A 81 20.09 -11.33 6.68
CA GLN A 81 20.52 -10.03 7.22
C GLN A 81 19.33 -9.12 7.57
N PHE A 82 18.10 -9.54 7.24
CA PHE A 82 16.92 -8.70 7.38
C PHE A 82 16.00 -9.19 8.49
N THR A 83 15.44 -8.20 9.18
CA THR A 83 14.43 -8.38 10.21
C THR A 83 13.12 -7.72 9.77
N LEU A 84 12.03 -8.00 10.48
CA LEU A 84 10.73 -7.39 10.23
C LEU A 84 10.80 -5.85 10.26
N ARG A 85 11.57 -5.28 11.20
CA ARG A 85 11.87 -3.84 11.25
C ARG A 85 12.30 -3.27 9.90
N HIS A 86 13.22 -3.94 9.21
CA HIS A 86 13.74 -3.45 7.92
C HIS A 86 12.63 -3.29 6.87
N LEU A 87 11.60 -4.16 6.90
CA LEU A 87 10.45 -4.08 5.99
C LEU A 87 9.46 -2.99 6.40
N LEU A 88 9.18 -2.88 7.70
CA LEU A 88 8.20 -1.94 8.25
C LEU A 88 8.69 -0.50 8.16
N ASP A 89 9.97 -0.26 8.43
CA ASP A 89 10.62 1.06 8.37
C ASP A 89 11.04 1.46 6.95
N LYS A 90 10.87 0.57 5.96
CA LYS A 90 11.30 0.80 4.57
C LYS A 90 12.80 1.08 4.43
N ILE A 91 13.61 0.37 5.22
CA ILE A 91 15.08 0.46 5.22
C ILE A 91 15.76 -0.82 4.72
N SER A 92 15.01 -1.78 4.18
CA SER A 92 15.59 -3.02 3.64
C SER A 92 16.41 -2.82 2.36
N GLY A 93 16.23 -1.71 1.65
CA GLY A 93 16.84 -1.49 0.33
C GLY A 93 16.28 -2.39 -0.77
N PHE A 94 15.16 -3.08 -0.53
CA PHE A 94 14.50 -3.89 -1.56
C PHE A 94 13.91 -3.00 -2.67
N PRO A 95 13.95 -3.46 -3.94
CA PRO A 95 13.39 -2.70 -5.04
C PRO A 95 11.90 -2.44 -4.85
N ASN A 96 11.47 -1.23 -5.17
CA ASN A 96 10.06 -0.89 -5.29
C ASN A 96 9.53 -1.35 -6.64
N TYR A 97 8.89 -2.52 -6.68
CA TYR A 97 8.33 -3.09 -7.90
C TYR A 97 7.21 -2.26 -8.56
N GLU A 98 6.66 -1.25 -7.87
CA GLU A 98 5.64 -0.33 -8.41
C GLU A 98 6.25 0.88 -9.12
N MET A 99 7.53 1.20 -8.90
CA MET A 99 8.14 2.45 -9.40
C MET A 99 9.55 2.27 -9.99
N ASP A 100 10.32 1.32 -9.47
CA ASP A 100 11.71 1.13 -9.86
C ASP A 100 11.77 0.46 -11.23
N HIS A 101 12.59 1.05 -12.09
CA HIS A 101 12.82 0.55 -13.43
C HIS A 101 13.85 -0.58 -13.38
N GLN A 102 13.52 -1.69 -14.02
CA GLN A 102 14.46 -2.76 -14.29
C GLN A 102 15.48 -2.31 -15.35
N ALA A 103 16.52 -3.12 -15.58
CA ALA A 103 17.53 -2.87 -16.60
C ALA A 103 16.96 -2.70 -18.02
N ASN A 104 15.77 -3.25 -18.29
CA ASN A 104 15.06 -3.12 -19.57
C ASN A 104 14.20 -1.84 -19.66
N GLY A 105 14.26 -0.95 -18.66
CA GLY A 105 13.50 0.29 -18.60
C GLY A 105 12.02 0.13 -18.23
N LYS A 106 11.57 -1.06 -17.85
CA LYS A 106 10.17 -1.30 -17.43
C LYS A 106 10.04 -1.42 -15.91
N VAL A 107 8.87 -1.06 -15.40
CA VAL A 107 8.49 -1.27 -14.01
C VAL A 107 7.81 -2.64 -13.87
N LEU A 108 8.20 -3.42 -12.86
CA LEU A 108 7.73 -4.81 -12.70
C LEU A 108 6.21 -4.93 -12.60
N ILE A 109 5.54 -4.01 -11.90
CA ILE A 109 4.09 -4.06 -11.73
C ILE A 109 3.34 -4.00 -13.07
N GLU A 110 3.89 -3.34 -14.09
CA GLU A 110 3.25 -3.29 -15.42
C GLU A 110 3.24 -4.64 -16.11
N ASP A 111 4.35 -5.38 -16.00
CA ASP A 111 4.47 -6.71 -16.56
C ASP A 111 3.59 -7.71 -15.79
N LEU A 112 3.52 -7.58 -14.45
CA LEU A 112 2.56 -8.32 -13.63
C LEU A 112 1.11 -8.00 -14.03
N PHE A 113 0.73 -6.73 -14.19
CA PHE A 113 -0.62 -6.36 -14.61
C PHE A 113 -0.99 -6.95 -15.98
N LYS A 114 -0.05 -6.99 -16.94
CA LYS A 114 -0.26 -7.63 -18.25
C LYS A 114 -0.50 -9.13 -18.10
N ALA A 115 0.27 -9.80 -17.25
CA ALA A 115 0.09 -11.23 -16.96
C ALA A 115 -1.23 -11.50 -16.20
N TYR A 116 -1.60 -10.65 -15.23
CA TYR A 116 -2.81 -10.79 -14.40
C TYR A 116 -4.11 -10.39 -15.11
N ARG A 117 -4.08 -9.65 -16.21
CA ARG A 117 -5.26 -9.44 -17.08
C ARG A 117 -5.84 -10.76 -17.63
N LEU A 118 -5.14 -11.87 -17.50
CA LEU A 118 -5.62 -13.22 -17.80
C LEU A 118 -6.46 -13.85 -16.67
N PHE A 119 -6.57 -13.22 -15.49
CA PHE A 119 -7.37 -13.72 -14.36
C PHE A 119 -8.63 -12.86 -14.13
N PRO A 120 -9.85 -13.41 -14.34
CA PRO A 120 -11.11 -12.66 -14.32
C PRO A 120 -11.49 -11.99 -12.99
N CYS A 121 -10.97 -12.48 -11.85
CA CYS A 121 -11.39 -12.05 -10.52
C CYS A 121 -10.87 -10.67 -10.10
N CYS A 122 -9.78 -10.16 -10.69
CA CYS A 122 -9.15 -8.90 -10.29
C CYS A 122 -9.64 -7.67 -11.09
N ARG A 123 -10.62 -7.84 -11.99
CA ARG A 123 -11.07 -6.80 -12.93
C ARG A 123 -11.86 -5.66 -12.27
N SER A 124 -12.38 -5.86 -11.06
CA SER A 124 -13.21 -4.89 -10.34
C SER A 124 -12.43 -3.94 -9.42
N LEU A 125 -11.17 -4.25 -9.10
CA LEU A 125 -10.35 -3.44 -8.19
C LEU A 125 -9.68 -2.23 -8.86
N PHE A 126 -9.76 -2.13 -10.19
CA PHE A 126 -8.97 -1.17 -10.98
C PHE A 126 -9.77 -0.54 -12.13
N LYS A 127 -11.09 -0.37 -11.97
CA LYS A 127 -11.90 0.47 -12.86
C LYS A 127 -11.96 1.89 -12.35
#